data_AF-A0A959T556-F1
#
_entry.id   AF-A0A959T556-F1
#
_cell.length_a   1.000
_cell.length_b   1.000
_cell.length_c   1.000
_cell.angle_alpha   90.00
_cell.angle_beta   90.00
_cell.angle_gamma   90.00
#
_symmetry.space_group_name_H-M   'P 1'
#
loop_
_entity.id
_entity.type
_entity.pdbx_description
1 polymer ?
#
loop_
_entity_poly.entity_id
_entity_poly.type
_entity_poly.pdbx_seq_one_letter_code
_entity_poly.pdbx_strand_id
1 'polypeptide(L)'
;MERIHLPLLLVCLYLAMPSQAQWSNDPDAPLVICDAPGTQRYLSTVEDGAGGWYAFWIDERNGDAEVYGQRVDSDGYPLWAANGIPVASVPGSVVRGVKACRLGNGDLMVVYSHGVSAPGDS
;
A
#
# COMPACT_ATOMS: atom_id res chain seq x y z
N MET A 1 -40.56 19.75 -33.00
CA MET A 1 -40.55 18.38 -32.45
C MET A 1 -39.09 17.94 -32.42
N GLU A 2 -38.38 18.35 -31.37
CA GLU A 2 -36.93 18.14 -31.25
C GLU A 2 -36.65 16.65 -31.02
N ARG A 3 -35.96 16.04 -31.98
CA ARG A 3 -35.50 14.65 -31.88
C ARG A 3 -34.34 14.63 -30.89
N ILE A 4 -34.65 14.40 -29.62
CA ILE A 4 -33.67 14.17 -28.56
C ILE A 4 -32.68 13.09 -29.05
N HIS A 5 -31.39 13.40 -28.95
CA HIS A 5 -30.26 12.61 -29.41
C HIS A 5 -30.07 11.33 -28.58
N LEU A 6 -31.05 10.42 -28.60
CA LEU A 6 -31.03 9.14 -27.92
C LEU A 6 -29.75 8.31 -28.19
N PRO A 7 -29.16 8.27 -29.41
CA PRO A 7 -27.88 7.57 -29.61
C PRO A 7 -26.70 8.29 -28.95
N LEU A 8 -26.73 9.62 -28.82
CA LEU A 8 -25.69 10.39 -28.14
C LEU A 8 -25.74 10.19 -26.62
N LEU A 9 -26.95 10.11 -26.05
CA LEU A 9 -27.15 9.84 -24.63
C LEU A 9 -26.66 8.43 -24.25
N LEU A 10 -26.91 7.43 -25.11
CA LEU A 10 -26.42 6.05 -24.94
C LEU A 10 -24.89 5.96 -25.09
N VAL A 11 -24.28 6.74 -26.00
CA VAL A 11 -22.81 6.84 -26.13
C VAL A 11 -22.19 7.52 -24.91
N CYS A 12 -22.80 8.58 -24.36
CA CYS A 12 -22.34 9.22 -23.13
C CYS A 12 -22.45 8.29 -21.91
N LEU A 13 -23.48 7.45 -21.83
CA LEU A 13 -23.63 6.44 -20.79
C LEU A 13 -22.65 5.26 -20.95
N TYR A 14 -22.27 4.90 -22.17
CA TYR A 14 -21.25 3.87 -22.44
C TYR A 14 -19.82 4.36 -22.16
N LEU A 15 -19.55 5.65 -22.36
CA LEU A 15 -18.26 6.29 -22.03
C LEU A 15 -18.15 6.65 -20.54
N ALA A 16 -19.27 6.72 -19.82
CA ALA A 16 -19.33 6.87 -18.38
C ALA A 16 -19.35 5.51 -17.68
N MET A 17 -18.36 4.65 -17.98
CA MET A 17 -18.07 3.53 -17.08
C MET A 17 -17.69 4.15 -15.72
N PRO A 18 -18.40 3.85 -14.63
CA PRO A 18 -17.93 4.30 -13.33
C PRO A 18 -16.56 3.64 -13.10
N SER A 19 -15.49 4.44 -13.02
CA SER A 19 -14.27 4.00 -12.32
C SER A 19 -14.69 3.91 -10.85
N GLN A 20 -15.13 2.71 -10.48
CA GLN A 20 -15.22 2.34 -9.08
C GLN A 20 -13.79 1.97 -8.72
N ALA A 21 -13.18 2.71 -7.81
CA ALA A 21 -11.96 2.25 -7.18
C ALA A 21 -12.16 0.80 -6.70
N GLN A 22 -11.16 -0.07 -6.89
CA GLN A 22 -11.19 -1.52 -6.64
C GLN A 22 -11.31 -1.89 -5.15
N TRP A 23 -11.70 -0.93 -4.30
CA TRP A 23 -12.01 -1.20 -2.92
C TRP A 23 -13.13 -2.20 -2.84
N SER A 24 -12.80 -3.39 -2.32
CA SER A 24 -13.82 -4.40 -2.09
C SER A 24 -14.86 -3.88 -1.10
N ASN A 25 -16.12 -3.92 -1.52
CA ASN A 25 -17.27 -3.73 -0.65
C ASN A 25 -17.75 -5.07 -0.05
N ASP A 26 -17.08 -6.17 -0.40
CA ASP A 26 -17.35 -7.51 0.10
C ASP A 26 -16.34 -7.85 1.21
N PRO A 27 -16.79 -8.03 2.47
CA PRO A 27 -15.89 -8.39 3.57
C PRO A 27 -15.20 -9.75 3.36
N ASP A 28 -15.74 -10.63 2.51
CA ASP A 28 -15.16 -11.95 2.23
C ASP A 28 -14.13 -11.93 1.09
N ALA A 29 -14.01 -10.80 0.37
CA ALA A 29 -13.08 -10.64 -0.74
C ALA A 29 -12.27 -9.32 -0.63
N PRO A 30 -11.50 -9.09 0.45
CA PRO A 30 -10.76 -7.85 0.64
C PRO A 30 -9.66 -7.65 -0.42
N LEU A 31 -9.24 -6.39 -0.63
CA LEU A 31 -8.02 -6.10 -1.39
C LEU A 31 -6.81 -6.59 -0.60
N VAL A 32 -6.13 -7.61 -1.11
CA VAL A 32 -4.92 -8.18 -0.50
C VAL A 32 -3.70 -7.36 -0.89
N ILE A 33 -3.02 -6.78 0.10
CA ILE A 33 -1.78 -6.01 -0.09
C ILE A 33 -0.54 -6.91 0.01
N CYS A 34 -0.59 -7.89 0.90
CA CYS A 34 0.47 -8.86 1.11
C CYS A 34 -0.11 -10.19 1.62
N ASP A 35 0.18 -11.29 0.91
CA ASP A 35 -0.10 -12.67 1.29
C ASP A 35 1.16 -13.54 1.37
N ALA A 36 2.34 -12.92 1.38
CA ALA A 36 3.61 -13.62 1.52
C ALA A 36 3.64 -14.47 2.80
N PRO A 37 4.31 -15.63 2.79
CA PRO A 37 4.49 -16.44 3.98
C PRO A 37 5.26 -15.67 5.05
N GLY A 38 5.05 -16.02 6.33
CA GLY A 38 5.65 -15.32 7.47
C GLY A 38 4.65 -14.41 8.17
N THR A 39 5.12 -13.69 9.19
CA THR A 39 4.27 -12.81 9.99
C THR A 39 4.30 -11.39 9.43
N GLN A 40 3.13 -10.85 9.09
CA GLN A 40 2.94 -9.43 8.80
C GLN A 40 2.35 -8.72 10.02
N ARG A 41 3.00 -7.64 10.47
CA ARG A 41 2.58 -6.92 11.67
C ARG A 41 2.89 -5.43 11.58
N TYR A 42 2.28 -4.64 12.48
CA TYR A 42 2.46 -3.19 12.59
C TYR A 42 2.23 -2.41 11.28
N LEU A 43 1.00 -2.43 10.78
CA LEU A 43 0.62 -1.62 9.62
C LEU A 43 0.70 -0.11 9.92
N SER A 44 1.22 0.64 8.96
CA SER A 44 1.17 2.11 8.90
C SER A 44 0.79 2.53 7.48
N THR A 45 -0.24 3.37 7.34
CA THR A 45 -0.68 3.89 6.05
C THR A 45 -0.58 5.40 5.98
N VAL A 46 -0.45 5.95 4.78
CA VAL A 46 -0.42 7.40 4.53
C VAL A 46 -0.86 7.68 3.09
N GLU A 47 -1.61 8.76 2.88
CA GLU A 47 -2.01 9.19 1.53
C GLU A 47 -0.81 9.50 0.63
N ASP A 48 -0.94 9.28 -0.68
CA ASP A 48 0.12 9.61 -1.64
C ASP A 48 0.03 11.05 -2.18
N GLY A 49 -1.07 11.74 -1.88
CA GLY A 49 -1.36 13.10 -2.35
C GLY A 49 -1.95 13.18 -3.76
N ALA A 50 -2.20 12.04 -4.40
CA ALA A 50 -2.81 11.92 -5.74
C ALA A 50 -4.09 11.06 -5.72
N GLY A 51 -4.64 10.78 -4.54
CA GLY A 51 -5.83 9.95 -4.34
C GLY A 51 -5.51 8.48 -4.04
N GLY A 52 -4.25 8.08 -4.15
CA GLY A 52 -3.74 6.80 -3.67
C GLY A 52 -3.15 6.89 -2.26
N TRP A 53 -2.42 5.85 -1.88
CA TRP A 53 -1.84 5.71 -0.55
C TRP A 53 -0.66 4.75 -0.55
N TYR A 54 0.15 4.85 0.50
CA TYR A 54 1.22 3.93 0.81
C TYR A 54 0.84 3.09 2.03
N ALA A 55 1.23 1.82 1.99
CA ALA A 55 1.18 0.90 3.12
C ALA A 55 2.61 0.51 3.50
N PHE A 56 2.90 0.52 4.79
CA PHE A 56 4.16 0.02 5.35
C PHE A 56 3.86 -0.96 6.47
N TRP A 57 4.56 -2.08 6.50
CA TRP A 57 4.40 -3.10 7.52
C TRP A 57 5.74 -3.73 7.85
N ILE A 58 5.80 -4.40 8.99
CA ILE A 58 6.91 -5.30 9.31
C ILE A 58 6.56 -6.68 8.78
N ASP A 59 7.52 -7.27 8.08
CA ASP A 59 7.40 -8.56 7.44
C ASP A 59 8.55 -9.47 7.88
N GLU A 60 8.24 -10.71 8.25
CA GLU A 60 9.21 -11.71 8.72
C GLU A 60 9.42 -12.84 7.69
N ARG A 61 9.03 -12.64 6.42
CA ARG A 61 9.11 -13.67 5.36
C ARG A 61 10.51 -14.24 5.11
N ASN A 62 11.56 -13.49 5.46
CA ASN A 62 12.96 -13.85 5.21
C ASN A 62 13.72 -14.26 6.49
N GLY A 63 13.02 -14.44 7.61
CA GLY A 63 13.62 -14.80 8.91
C GLY A 63 14.02 -13.61 9.78
N ASP A 64 14.39 -12.47 9.17
CA ASP A 64 14.56 -11.18 9.86
C ASP A 64 13.27 -10.34 9.76
N ALA A 65 13.02 -9.50 10.76
CA ALA A 65 11.90 -8.56 10.76
C ALA A 65 12.30 -7.29 10.00
N GLU A 66 11.78 -7.12 8.79
CA GLU A 66 12.13 -6.05 7.85
C GLU A 66 10.94 -5.12 7.60
N VAL A 67 11.17 -3.88 7.18
CA VAL A 67 10.08 -3.00 6.73
C VAL A 67 9.82 -3.26 5.25
N TYR A 68 8.59 -3.61 4.92
CA TYR A 68 8.09 -3.69 3.56
C TYR A 68 7.10 -2.56 3.28
N GLY A 69 6.93 -2.24 2.00
CA GLY A 69 5.96 -1.25 1.56
C GLY A 69 5.26 -1.60 0.25
N GLN A 70 4.09 -1.01 0.07
CA GLN A 70 3.29 -1.05 -1.16
C GLN A 70 2.75 0.35 -1.42
N ARG A 71 2.76 0.79 -2.67
CA ARG A 71 2.00 1.96 -3.10
C ARG A 71 0.77 1.48 -3.84
N VAL A 72 -0.37 2.09 -3.57
CA VAL A 72 -1.64 1.79 -4.22
C VAL A 72 -2.17 3.08 -4.83
N ASP A 73 -2.63 3.03 -6.08
CA ASP A 73 -3.20 4.21 -6.74
C ASP A 73 -4.63 4.53 -6.29
N SER A 74 -5.22 5.57 -6.88
CA SER A 74 -6.58 6.02 -6.59
C SER A 74 -7.66 5.00 -6.96
N ASP A 75 -7.35 4.13 -7.92
CA ASP A 75 -8.25 3.06 -8.35
C ASP A 75 -8.03 1.78 -7.53
N GLY A 76 -7.15 1.78 -6.54
CA GLY A 76 -6.91 0.63 -5.67
C GLY A 76 -5.91 -0.39 -6.21
N TYR A 77 -5.18 -0.07 -7.30
CA TYR A 77 -4.20 -0.98 -7.87
C TYR A 77 -2.84 -0.87 -7.17
N PRO A 78 -2.23 -1.98 -6.73
CA PRO A 78 -0.84 -2.01 -6.28
C PRO A 78 0.10 -1.59 -7.43
N LEU A 79 0.98 -0.63 -7.14
CA LEU A 79 1.90 -0.04 -8.11
C LEU A 79 3.33 -0.57 -7.99
N TRP A 80 3.68 -1.19 -6.86
CA TRP A 80 4.95 -1.90 -6.69
C TRP A 80 4.76 -3.40 -6.84
N ALA A 81 5.86 -4.14 -6.80
CA ALA A 81 5.86 -5.59 -6.91
C ALA A 81 4.83 -6.24 -5.97
N ALA A 82 4.25 -7.36 -6.40
CA ALA A 82 3.34 -8.16 -5.58
C ALA A 82 4.00 -8.45 -4.22
N ASN A 83 3.21 -8.39 -3.15
CA ASN A 83 3.68 -8.50 -1.77
C ASN A 83 4.68 -7.41 -1.33
N GLY A 84 4.72 -6.29 -2.05
CA GLY A 84 5.52 -5.12 -1.70
C GLY A 84 7.02 -5.27 -1.97
N ILE A 85 7.75 -4.19 -1.69
CA ILE A 85 9.20 -4.11 -1.78
C ILE A 85 9.81 -3.89 -0.39
N PRO A 86 11.04 -4.36 -0.12
CA PRO A 86 11.75 -4.00 1.10
C PRO A 86 12.07 -2.50 1.09
N VAL A 87 11.72 -1.82 2.17
CA VAL A 87 11.99 -0.39 2.42
C VAL A 87 13.16 -0.23 3.38
N ALA A 88 13.26 -1.11 4.38
CA ALA A 88 14.40 -1.18 5.28
C ALA A 88 14.72 -2.63 5.62
N SER A 89 15.90 -3.07 5.19
CA SER A 89 16.50 -4.37 5.50
C SER A 89 17.81 -4.10 6.24
N VAL A 90 17.86 -4.47 7.51
CA VAL A 90 19.07 -4.32 8.35
C VAL A 90 19.50 -5.74 8.76
N PRO A 91 20.47 -6.34 8.06
CA PRO A 91 20.88 -7.72 8.33
C PRO A 91 21.28 -7.93 9.79
N GLY A 92 20.79 -9.01 10.41
CA GLY A 92 21.10 -9.34 11.81
C GLY A 92 20.48 -8.39 12.83
N SER A 93 19.47 -7.61 12.43
CA SER A 93 18.74 -6.70 13.29
C SER A 93 17.23 -6.96 13.15
N VAL A 94 16.49 -6.74 14.24
CA VAL A 94 15.04 -6.90 14.26
C VAL A 94 14.36 -5.54 14.35
N VAL A 95 13.51 -5.22 13.37
CA VAL A 95 12.71 -4.00 13.36
C VAL A 95 11.54 -4.11 14.36
N ARG A 96 11.33 -3.02 15.10
CA ARG A 96 10.25 -2.83 16.08
C ARG A 96 9.47 -1.56 15.72
N GLY A 97 8.23 -1.74 15.30
CA GLY A 97 7.33 -0.67 14.89
C GLY A 97 7.73 0.01 13.58
N VAL A 98 6.72 0.51 12.88
CA VAL A 98 6.87 1.40 11.73
C VAL A 98 5.80 2.49 11.81
N LYS A 99 6.17 3.71 11.41
CA LYS A 99 5.26 4.84 11.20
C LYS A 99 5.67 5.56 9.93
N ALA A 100 4.69 6.07 9.21
CA ALA A 100 4.90 6.87 8.02
C ALA A 100 4.08 8.16 8.10
N CYS A 101 4.63 9.24 7.56
CA CYS A 101 3.91 10.50 7.39
C CYS A 101 4.38 11.22 6.12
N ARG A 102 3.45 11.95 5.50
CA ARG A 102 3.75 12.81 4.36
C ARG A 102 4.25 14.15 4.89
N LEU A 103 5.38 14.61 4.36
CA LEU A 103 5.96 15.91 4.66
C LEU A 103 5.24 17.00 3.86
N GLY A 104 5.31 18.26 4.32
CA GLY A 104 4.60 19.38 3.69
C GLY A 104 5.03 19.68 2.24
N ASN A 105 6.22 19.25 1.85
CA ASN A 105 6.72 19.33 0.48
C ASN A 105 6.25 18.17 -0.41
N GLY A 106 5.50 17.21 0.14
CA GLY A 106 4.99 16.04 -0.56
C GLY A 106 5.88 14.80 -0.47
N ASP A 107 7.08 14.91 0.14
CA ASP A 107 7.94 13.77 0.38
C ASP A 107 7.32 12.84 1.43
N LEU A 108 7.79 11.59 1.43
CA LEU A 108 7.37 10.59 2.38
C LEU A 108 8.48 10.36 3.42
N MET A 109 8.15 10.43 4.70
CA MET A 109 9.01 10.01 5.79
C MET A 109 8.51 8.69 6.39
N VAL A 110 9.38 7.67 6.39
CA VAL A 110 9.14 6.38 7.07
C VAL A 110 10.14 6.25 8.20
N VAL A 111 9.63 6.04 9.42
CA VAL A 111 10.44 5.87 10.63
C VAL A 111 10.19 4.49 11.23
N TYR A 112 11.27 3.88 11.67
CA TYR A 112 11.28 2.57 12.32
C TYR A 112 12.35 2.55 13.40
N SER A 113 12.20 1.66 14.39
CA SER A 113 13.26 1.38 15.35
C SER A 113 13.78 -0.02 15.11
N HIS A 114 15.05 -0.26 15.38
CA HIS A 114 15.65 -1.58 15.23
C HIS A 114 16.62 -1.84 16.39
N GLY A 115 16.75 -3.10 16.78
CA GLY A 115 17.73 -3.50 17.79
C GLY A 115 18.93 -4.14 17.12
N VAL A 116 20.12 -3.59 17.35
CA VAL A 116 21.39 -4.28 17.09
C VAL A 116 21.84 -4.93 18.39
N SER A 117 22.23 -6.20 18.34
CA SER A 117 22.93 -6.84 19.47
C SER A 117 24.21 -6.07 19.75
N ALA A 118 24.55 -5.86 21.03
CA ALA A 118 25.87 -5.32 21.35
C ALA A 118 26.94 -6.32 20.88
N PRO A 119 28.12 -5.87 20.40
CA PRO A 119 29.22 -6.77 20.13
C PRO A 119 29.58 -7.52 21.43
N GLY A 120 29.39 -8.84 21.47
CA GLY A 120 29.74 -9.69 22.62
C GLY A 120 28.59 -10.45 23.29
N ASP A 121 27.34 -10.25 22.88
CA ASP A 121 26.21 -11.07 23.33
C ASP A 121 26.11 -12.37 22.49
N SER A 122 26.97 -13.35 22.76
CA SER A 122 26.89 -14.73 22.27
C SER A 122 27.41 -15.71 23.30
#